data_AF-A0A1Q9YMX1-F1
#
_entry.id   AF-A0A1Q9YMX1-F1
#
_cell.length_a   1.000
_cell.length_b   1.000
_cell.length_c   1.000
_cell.angle_alpha   90.00
_cell.angle_beta   90.00
_cell.angle_gamma   90.00
#
_symmetry.space_group_name_H-M   'P 1'
#
loop_
_entity.id
_entity.type
_entity.pdbx_description
1 polymer ?
#
loop_
_entity_poly.entity_id
_entity_poly.type
_entity_poly.pdbx_seq_one_letter_code
_entity_poly.pdbx_strand_id
1 'polypeptide(L)'
;MKCIKTLLAVSTAAAVLQPASIFAAEPPVSIQGTESTSIVPHNIETWAGYGSFGFNMYNGVQVYAVMTYANGNWGTRAQIVSAQGACSDAVVSQTARQGDGVVAVWVYCASISRTYKILVNVYPV
;
A
#
# COMPACT_ATOMS: atom_id res chain seq x y z
N MET A 1 59.42 -18.16 32.26
CA MET A 1 59.50 -16.80 31.68
C MET A 1 58.19 -16.09 31.99
N LYS A 2 58.25 -15.03 32.80
CA LYS A 2 57.11 -14.20 33.17
C LYS A 2 57.11 -12.97 32.27
N CYS A 3 55.99 -12.68 31.60
CA CYS A 3 55.72 -11.36 31.04
C CYS A 3 54.33 -10.93 31.49
N ILE A 4 54.31 -10.17 32.58
CA ILE A 4 53.18 -9.39 33.06
C ILE A 4 53.16 -8.11 32.23
N LYS A 5 52.05 -7.83 31.54
CA LYS A 5 51.79 -6.52 30.91
C LYS A 5 50.70 -5.82 31.70
N THR A 6 51.13 -4.97 32.62
CA THR A 6 50.29 -3.99 33.32
C THR A 6 50.04 -2.82 32.36
N LEU A 7 48.78 -2.48 32.09
CA LEU A 7 48.40 -1.23 31.42
C LEU A 7 47.86 -0.26 32.49
N LEU A 8 48.46 0.93 32.51
CA LEU A 8 48.04 2.07 33.32
C LEU A 8 46.84 2.79 32.70
N ALA A 9 46.06 3.40 33.59
CA ALA A 9 44.75 4.00 33.40
C ALA A 9 44.74 5.29 32.54
N VAL A 10 43.56 5.61 32.01
CA VAL A 10 43.12 7.01 31.84
C VAL A 10 41.71 7.14 32.41
N SER A 11 41.60 7.95 33.46
CA SER A 11 40.37 8.46 34.03
C SER A 11 39.97 9.73 33.28
N THR A 12 38.79 9.75 32.68
CA THR A 12 38.12 11.00 32.28
C THR A 12 36.84 11.15 33.07
N ALA A 13 36.75 12.26 33.80
CA ALA A 13 35.62 12.66 34.61
C ALA A 13 34.59 13.44 33.78
N ALA A 14 33.33 13.25 34.18
CA ALA A 14 32.21 14.18 34.19
C ALA A 14 31.70 14.81 32.88
N ALA A 15 30.41 14.57 32.59
CA ALA A 15 29.41 15.63 32.52
C ALA A 15 28.00 15.01 32.57
N VAL A 16 27.21 15.38 33.57
CA VAL A 16 25.76 15.15 33.60
C VAL A 16 25.12 16.15 32.63
N LEU A 17 24.43 15.67 31.61
CA LEU A 17 23.54 16.49 30.79
C LEU A 17 22.10 15.98 31.00
N GLN A 18 21.31 16.76 31.72
CA GLN A 18 19.85 16.58 31.84
C GLN A 18 19.19 16.80 30.46
N PRO A 19 18.12 16.08 30.11
CA PRO A 19 17.31 16.44 28.97
C PRO A 19 16.48 17.69 29.29
N ALA A 20 16.71 18.80 28.58
CA ALA A 20 15.78 19.91 28.55
C ALA A 20 14.56 19.53 27.70
N SER A 21 13.43 19.25 28.33
CA SER A 21 12.14 19.18 27.65
C SER A 21 11.69 20.60 27.29
N ILE A 22 11.82 20.96 26.02
CA ILE A 22 11.20 22.16 25.45
C ILE A 22 10.16 21.67 24.43
N PHE A 23 8.90 21.60 24.85
CA PHE A 23 7.78 21.58 23.92
C PHE A 23 7.70 22.97 23.28
N ALA A 24 8.19 23.10 22.04
CA ALA A 24 7.80 24.20 21.18
C ALA A 24 6.42 23.83 20.60
N ALA A 25 5.38 24.57 20.98
CA ALA A 25 4.09 24.48 20.31
C ALA A 25 4.23 25.11 18.92
N GLU A 26 4.15 24.29 17.87
CA GLU A 26 4.12 24.79 16.50
C GLU A 26 2.81 25.58 16.25
N PRO A 27 2.86 26.70 15.51
CA PRO A 27 1.66 27.48 15.20
C PRO A 27 0.70 26.66 14.32
N PRO A 28 -0.62 26.86 14.45
CA PRO A 28 -1.59 26.11 13.64
C PRO A 28 -1.41 26.45 12.16
N VAL A 29 -0.98 25.46 11.37
CA VAL A 29 -0.95 25.56 9.91
C VAL A 29 -2.39 25.50 9.40
N SER A 30 -2.83 26.58 8.76
CA SER A 30 -4.06 26.62 7.97
C SER A 30 -3.88 25.74 6.73
N ILE A 31 -4.46 24.53 6.72
CA ILE A 31 -4.50 23.68 5.53
C ILE A 31 -5.74 24.06 4.70
N GLN A 32 -5.56 25.01 3.77
CA GLN A 32 -6.34 25.09 2.55
C GLN A 32 -5.46 24.56 1.42
N GLY A 33 -5.65 23.30 1.07
CA GLY A 33 -4.97 22.66 -0.04
C GLY A 33 -5.50 21.26 -0.21
N THR A 34 -6.00 20.95 -1.40
CA THR A 34 -6.32 19.59 -1.83
C THR A 34 -5.02 18.82 -1.99
N GLU A 35 -4.38 18.49 -0.87
CA GLU A 35 -3.19 17.65 -0.87
C GLU A 35 -3.65 16.23 -1.20
N SER A 36 -3.26 15.75 -2.38
CA SER A 36 -3.17 14.31 -2.62
C SER A 36 -2.23 13.77 -1.54
N THR A 37 -2.80 13.25 -0.44
CA THR A 37 -2.04 12.62 0.62
C THR A 37 -1.37 11.40 0.03
N SER A 38 -0.12 11.55 -0.40
CA SER A 38 0.66 10.45 -0.94
C SER A 38 0.73 9.36 0.12
N ILE A 39 0.30 8.15 -0.20
CA ILE A 39 0.43 7.04 0.75
C ILE A 39 1.90 6.64 0.79
N VAL A 40 2.55 6.87 1.94
CA VAL A 40 3.92 6.43 2.20
C VAL A 40 3.84 5.15 3.05
N PRO A 41 4.20 3.97 2.52
CA PRO A 41 4.15 2.72 3.29
C PRO A 41 5.33 2.61 4.26
N HIS A 42 5.11 1.99 5.42
CA HIS A 42 6.07 1.96 6.51
C HIS A 42 6.95 0.69 6.52
N ASN A 43 6.57 -0.40 5.83
CA ASN A 43 7.42 -1.60 5.67
C ASN A 43 6.87 -2.60 4.61
N ILE A 44 6.14 -3.62 5.07
CA ILE A 44 5.32 -4.51 4.25
C ILE A 44 3.88 -4.19 4.60
N GLU A 45 3.13 -3.68 3.64
CA GLU A 45 1.74 -3.31 3.82
C GLU A 45 0.90 -3.99 2.75
N THR A 46 -0.28 -4.45 3.15
CA THR A 46 -1.25 -5.01 2.23
C THR A 46 -2.51 -4.18 2.31
N TRP A 47 -3.09 -3.92 1.14
CA TRP A 47 -4.35 -3.21 0.98
C TRP A 47 -5.29 -4.03 0.15
N ALA A 48 -6.57 -4.04 0.51
CA ALA A 48 -7.56 -4.82 -0.21
C ALA A 48 -8.87 -4.06 -0.39
N GLY A 49 -9.64 -4.50 -1.38
CA GLY A 49 -10.93 -3.90 -1.68
C GLY A 49 -11.69 -4.66 -2.75
N TYR A 50 -12.94 -4.24 -2.95
CA TYR A 50 -13.83 -4.79 -3.96
C TYR A 50 -14.18 -3.73 -4.99
N GLY A 51 -14.27 -4.14 -6.24
CA GLY A 51 -14.81 -3.31 -7.32
C GLY A 51 -15.73 -4.13 -8.19
N SER A 52 -16.56 -3.46 -8.97
CA SER A 52 -17.42 -4.12 -9.93
C SER A 52 -17.66 -3.25 -11.16
N PHE A 53 -18.06 -3.89 -12.25
CA PHE A 53 -18.74 -3.23 -13.36
C PHE A 53 -19.98 -4.04 -13.74
N GLY A 54 -20.97 -3.36 -14.32
CA GLY A 54 -22.12 -4.01 -14.92
C GLY A 54 -22.75 -3.13 -16.00
N PHE A 55 -23.33 -3.75 -17.03
CA PHE A 55 -24.08 -3.06 -18.09
C PHE A 55 -25.58 -3.01 -17.79
N ASN A 56 -26.05 -3.97 -17.00
CA ASN A 56 -27.44 -4.08 -16.53
C ASN A 56 -27.49 -5.05 -15.33
N MET A 57 -28.68 -5.27 -14.78
CA MET A 57 -28.89 -6.09 -13.57
C MET A 57 -28.49 -7.57 -13.71
N TYR A 58 -28.25 -8.08 -14.92
CA TYR A 58 -27.90 -9.49 -15.18
C TYR A 58 -26.48 -9.69 -15.71
N ASN A 59 -25.78 -8.60 -16.02
CA ASN A 59 -24.47 -8.64 -16.67
C ASN A 59 -23.50 -7.77 -15.89
N GLY A 60 -22.58 -8.42 -15.20
CA GLY A 60 -21.54 -7.73 -14.46
C GLY A 60 -20.49 -8.68 -13.91
N VAL A 61 -19.39 -8.10 -13.45
CA VAL A 61 -18.31 -8.80 -12.78
C VAL A 61 -17.94 -8.02 -11.53
N GLN A 62 -17.80 -8.74 -10.43
CA GLN A 62 -17.22 -8.24 -9.20
C GLN A 62 -15.83 -8.84 -9.04
N VAL A 63 -14.86 -8.01 -8.66
CA VAL A 63 -13.48 -8.41 -8.39
C VAL A 63 -13.09 -8.03 -6.97
N TYR A 64 -12.21 -8.83 -6.40
CA TYR A 64 -11.44 -8.51 -5.21
C TYR A 64 -10.00 -8.26 -5.64
N ALA A 65 -9.46 -7.09 -5.29
CA ALA A 65 -8.08 -6.73 -5.62
C ALA A 65 -7.27 -6.51 -4.35
N VAL A 66 -5.99 -6.83 -4.45
CA VAL A 66 -5.00 -6.62 -3.40
C VAL A 66 -3.81 -5.87 -3.98
N MET A 67 -3.35 -4.86 -3.24
CA MET A 67 -2.11 -4.14 -3.48
C MET A 67 -1.17 -4.41 -2.31
N THR A 68 0.09 -4.73 -2.59
CA THR A 68 1.08 -5.05 -1.54
C THR A 68 2.33 -4.23 -1.77
N TYR A 69 2.80 -3.53 -0.74
CA TYR A 69 4.15 -2.97 -0.71
C TYR A 69 5.09 -3.98 -0.06
N ALA A 70 6.22 -4.24 -0.69
CA ALA A 70 7.31 -4.96 -0.04
C ALA A 70 8.63 -4.58 -0.68
N ASN A 71 9.67 -4.36 0.14
CA ASN A 71 11.04 -4.13 -0.33
C ASN A 71 11.15 -3.02 -1.39
N GLY A 72 10.48 -1.89 -1.15
CA GLY A 72 10.51 -0.75 -2.07
C GLY A 72 9.58 -0.86 -3.29
N ASN A 73 8.87 -1.98 -3.47
CA ASN A 73 8.12 -2.27 -4.69
C ASN A 73 6.63 -2.53 -4.42
N TRP A 74 5.81 -2.12 -5.40
CA TRP A 74 4.37 -2.37 -5.42
C TRP A 74 4.05 -3.62 -6.25
N GLY A 75 3.34 -4.57 -5.64
CA GLY A 75 2.68 -5.69 -6.31
C GLY A 75 1.17 -5.50 -6.33
N THR A 76 0.50 -6.03 -7.35
CA THR A 76 -0.96 -6.11 -7.42
C THR A 76 -1.41 -7.52 -7.80
N ARG A 77 -2.55 -7.94 -7.28
CA ARG A 77 -3.24 -9.18 -7.67
C ARG A 77 -4.75 -8.96 -7.59
N ALA A 78 -5.52 -9.70 -8.39
CA ALA A 78 -6.97 -9.65 -8.31
C ALA A 78 -7.58 -11.03 -8.63
N GLN A 79 -8.79 -11.24 -8.13
CA GLN A 79 -9.60 -12.42 -8.44
C GLN A 79 -11.04 -11.99 -8.71
N ILE A 80 -11.73 -12.74 -9.57
CA ILE A 80 -13.16 -12.57 -9.80
C ILE A 80 -13.90 -13.22 -8.65
N VAL A 81 -14.80 -12.46 -8.02
CA VAL A 81 -15.65 -12.89 -6.91
C VAL A 81 -16.98 -13.40 -7.45
N SER A 82 -17.51 -12.71 -8.47
CA SER A 82 -18.72 -13.13 -9.17
C SER A 82 -18.69 -12.60 -10.59
N ALA A 83 -19.26 -13.37 -11.51
CA ALA A 83 -19.41 -12.97 -12.90
C ALA A 83 -20.73 -13.54 -13.43
N GLN A 84 -21.49 -12.71 -14.15
CA GLN A 84 -22.87 -13.03 -14.53
C GLN A 84 -23.14 -12.65 -15.99
N GLY A 85 -24.11 -13.35 -16.58
CA GLY A 85 -24.59 -13.11 -17.95
C GLY A 85 -23.49 -13.34 -19.00
N ALA A 86 -23.38 -12.38 -19.93
CA ALA A 86 -22.41 -12.36 -21.02
C ALA A 86 -20.95 -12.26 -20.58
N CYS A 87 -20.70 -12.04 -19.29
CA CYS A 87 -19.38 -12.07 -18.66
C CYS A 87 -19.23 -13.25 -17.69
N SER A 88 -20.11 -14.26 -17.70
CA SER A 88 -20.00 -15.43 -16.79
C SER A 88 -18.70 -16.23 -16.95
N ASP A 89 -18.02 -16.09 -18.10
CA ASP A 89 -16.71 -16.68 -18.40
C ASP A 89 -15.54 -15.70 -18.25
N ALA A 90 -15.76 -14.61 -17.50
CA ALA A 90 -14.76 -13.58 -17.32
C ALA A 90 -13.48 -14.12 -16.66
N VAL A 91 -12.34 -13.58 -17.09
CA VAL A 91 -11.02 -13.84 -16.50
C VAL A 91 -10.28 -12.53 -16.25
N VAL A 92 -9.47 -12.48 -15.18
CA VAL A 92 -8.54 -11.36 -14.97
C VAL A 92 -7.38 -11.52 -15.95
N SER A 93 -7.19 -10.53 -16.82
CA SER A 93 -6.11 -10.53 -17.81
C SER A 93 -4.91 -9.70 -17.36
N GLN A 94 -5.12 -8.65 -16.57
CA GLN A 94 -4.06 -7.78 -16.09
C GLN A 94 -4.46 -7.08 -14.79
N THR A 95 -3.48 -6.74 -13.95
CA THR A 95 -3.63 -5.79 -12.86
C THR A 95 -2.49 -4.76 -12.88
N ALA A 96 -2.78 -3.55 -12.44
CA ALA A 96 -1.77 -2.51 -12.27
C ALA A 96 -2.18 -1.53 -11.17
N ARG A 97 -1.20 -0.97 -10.46
CA ARG A 97 -1.42 0.19 -9.59
C ARG A 97 -1.68 1.41 -10.48
N GLN A 98 -2.75 2.15 -10.21
CA GLN A 98 -3.07 3.41 -10.91
C GLN A 98 -2.95 4.66 -10.05
N GLY A 99 -2.58 4.50 -8.79
CA GLY A 99 -2.37 5.58 -7.87
C GLY A 99 -2.34 5.03 -6.45
N ASP A 100 -2.33 5.95 -5.51
CA ASP A 100 -2.48 5.62 -4.10
C ASP A 100 -3.87 5.06 -3.83
N GLY A 101 -3.92 3.90 -3.20
CA GLY A 101 -5.17 3.23 -2.86
C GLY A 101 -6.00 2.75 -4.06
N VAL A 102 -5.46 2.71 -5.29
CA VAL A 102 -6.21 2.27 -6.48
C VAL A 102 -5.48 1.20 -7.29
N VAL A 103 -6.16 0.07 -7.48
CA VAL A 103 -5.78 -1.00 -8.42
C VAL A 103 -6.69 -0.98 -9.64
N ALA A 104 -6.12 -0.90 -10.83
CA ALA A 104 -6.82 -1.20 -12.07
C ALA A 104 -6.76 -2.70 -12.34
N VAL A 105 -7.92 -3.29 -12.59
CA VAL A 105 -8.08 -4.71 -12.95
C VAL A 105 -8.70 -4.77 -14.33
N TRP A 106 -8.01 -5.39 -15.29
CA TRP A 106 -8.58 -5.68 -16.60
C TRP A 106 -9.17 -7.08 -16.59
N VAL A 107 -10.42 -7.15 -17.01
CA VAL A 107 -11.20 -8.38 -17.07
C VAL A 107 -11.61 -8.63 -18.51
N TYR A 108 -11.28 -9.79 -19.04
CA TYR A 108 -11.68 -10.23 -20.36
C TYR A 108 -12.90 -11.15 -20.25
N CYS A 109 -14.01 -10.78 -20.89
CA CYS A 109 -15.20 -11.61 -21.03
C CYS A 109 -15.14 -12.32 -22.39
N ALA A 110 -14.88 -13.63 -22.38
CA ALA A 110 -14.60 -14.38 -23.60
C ALA A 110 -15.85 -14.51 -24.50
N SER A 111 -17.03 -14.67 -23.91
CA SER A 111 -18.31 -14.85 -24.61
C SER A 111 -18.69 -13.66 -25.49
N ILE A 112 -18.16 -12.48 -25.18
CA ILE A 112 -18.40 -11.24 -25.94
C ILE A 112 -17.12 -10.61 -26.47
N SER A 113 -15.97 -11.28 -26.35
CA SER A 113 -14.66 -10.86 -26.82
C SER A 113 -14.31 -9.41 -26.44
N ARG A 114 -14.57 -9.03 -25.19
CA ARG A 114 -14.34 -7.65 -24.70
C ARG A 114 -13.56 -7.63 -23.39
N THR A 115 -12.70 -6.61 -23.27
CA THR A 115 -11.96 -6.31 -22.04
C THR A 115 -12.54 -5.07 -21.37
N TYR A 116 -12.75 -5.15 -20.07
CA TYR A 116 -13.23 -4.06 -19.23
C TYR A 116 -12.21 -3.75 -18.14
N LYS A 117 -12.10 -2.47 -17.80
CA LYS A 117 -11.25 -1.98 -16.72
C LYS A 117 -12.11 -1.67 -15.50
N ILE A 118 -11.76 -2.25 -14.37
CA ILE A 118 -12.37 -1.98 -13.06
C ILE A 118 -11.35 -1.23 -12.23
N LEU A 119 -11.75 -0.09 -11.66
CA LEU A 119 -10.97 0.61 -10.65
C LEU A 119 -11.43 0.14 -9.28
N VAL A 120 -10.49 -0.41 -8.51
CA VAL A 120 -10.74 -0.90 -7.16
C VAL A 120 -10.03 0.02 -6.18
N ASN A 121 -10.82 0.68 -5.34
CA ASN A 121 -10.28 1.37 -4.17
C ASN A 121 -9.89 0.31 -3.13
N VAL A 122 -8.68 0.40 -2.62
CA VAL A 122 -8.12 -0.54 -1.64
C VAL A 122 -7.66 0.20 -0.38
N TYR A 123 -7.78 -0.46 0.76
CA TYR A 123 -7.50 0.12 2.07
C TYR A 123 -6.60 -0.82 2.92
N PRO A 124 -5.82 -0.29 3.88
CA PRO A 124 -5.17 -1.05 4.97
C PRO A 124 -6.02 -2.21 5.49
N VAL A 125 -5.45 -3.42 5.44
CA VAL A 125 -5.98 -4.64 6.10
C VAL A 125 -5.14 -5.03 7.30
#